data_AF-A0A6L7QJQ0-F1
#
_entry.id   AF-A0A6L7QJQ0-F1
#
_cell.length_a   1.000
_cell.length_b   1.000
_cell.length_c   1.000
_cell.angle_alpha   90.00
_cell.angle_beta   90.00
_cell.angle_gamma   90.00
#
_symmetry.space_group_name_H-M   'P 1'
#
loop_
_entity.id
_entity.type
_entity.pdbx_description
1 polymer ?
#
loop_
_entity_poly.entity_id
_entity_poly.type
_entity_poly.pdbx_seq_one_letter_code
_entity_poly.pdbx_strand_id
1 'polypeptide(L)'
;MRAYCQAILCIALLLSGRPLAADLPDAEPSRHFLRRPPLSAYTNYGEDLYRPYRREIRLAPRYDFLGRFLAEGFLVYELDEQRPGGSRILKDRLYRSLNNLIVAHDSYGPWHWSLTVGDEVRTEFTPLTLRQAGFNGLRWDVVFPANKITLLTTRGFDSSLFPTLNSFSDPVAQGRGTLIDFLERTEENPVYNLAGHWQTRIGDVLRFGATLVNQHQANTARGSGGGFLSGGIPYPAMQPPAEITVRVRDDSPQSDEAGAIVYDIVLELVGEGPEGEATISSDPADDRFAPGLQAQVLGGRRGDGFREVRGDEAVEYLFVVPEDFAPRRARVRALVANDYRIETAQQHPFFDALRNQFTPRNTSFETRVRAPGEVRDFSNRRAVEFDHGFTTGQTIFGFDAEATFVGLKVRGEYQRNLLYRSFPVLRGQRDKQRAAAWYVHALKDVGRWE
;
A
#
# COMPACT_ATOMS: atom_id res chain seq x y z
N MET A 1 -69.05 66.78 12.33
CA MET A 1 -69.55 66.00 13.49
C MET A 1 -68.62 64.79 13.70
N ARG A 2 -67.65 64.94 14.61
CA ARG A 2 -66.90 63.96 15.41
C ARG A 2 -66.50 62.57 14.85
N ALA A 3 -65.72 62.48 13.76
CA ALA A 3 -64.95 61.25 13.49
C ALA A 3 -63.61 61.43 12.75
N TYR A 4 -63.29 62.61 12.20
CA TYR A 4 -62.06 62.78 11.38
C TYR A 4 -60.93 63.60 12.05
N CYS A 5 -61.13 64.13 13.25
CA CYS A 5 -60.09 64.91 13.96
C CYS A 5 -59.31 64.12 15.02
N GLN A 6 -59.54 62.82 15.23
CA GLN A 6 -58.78 62.02 16.19
C GLN A 6 -57.66 61.16 15.56
N ALA A 7 -57.67 60.94 14.25
CA ALA A 7 -56.65 60.13 13.58
C ALA A 7 -55.31 60.86 13.36
N ILE A 8 -55.32 62.20 13.32
CA ILE A 8 -54.10 63.01 13.06
C ILE A 8 -53.32 63.28 14.35
N LEU A 9 -53.95 63.17 15.53
CA LEU A 9 -53.29 63.43 16.82
C LEU A 9 -52.52 62.21 17.38
N CYS A 10 -52.87 60.99 16.96
CA CYS A 10 -52.18 59.76 17.41
C CYS A 10 -50.89 59.45 16.63
N ILE A 11 -50.71 59.96 15.41
CA ILE A 11 -49.52 59.69 14.59
C ILE A 11 -48.36 60.64 14.94
N ALA A 12 -48.65 61.82 15.47
CA ALA A 12 -47.61 62.78 15.88
C ALA A 12 -46.97 62.45 17.25
N LEU A 13 -47.60 61.61 18.08
CA LEU A 13 -47.11 61.24 19.42
C LEU A 13 -46.25 59.97 19.45
N LEU A 14 -46.16 59.22 18.35
CA LEU A 14 -45.28 58.05 18.21
C LEU A 14 -43.85 58.41 17.73
N LEU A 15 -43.56 59.68 17.46
CA LEU A 15 -42.26 60.14 16.93
C LEU A 15 -41.47 61.05 17.88
N SER A 16 -41.88 61.16 19.15
CA SER A 16 -41.17 61.95 20.17
C SER A 16 -40.77 61.11 21.38
N GLY A 17 -39.71 60.32 21.23
CA GLY A 17 -38.98 59.69 22.34
C GLY A 17 -37.48 59.67 21.99
N ARG A 18 -36.70 60.57 22.59
CA ARG A 18 -35.24 60.67 22.43
C ARG A 18 -34.51 59.77 23.47
N PRO A 19 -33.21 59.51 23.28
CA PRO A 19 -32.54 58.22 23.48
C PRO A 19 -32.07 57.96 24.91
N LEU A 20 -31.79 56.69 25.25
CA LEU A 20 -30.94 56.33 26.39
C LEU A 20 -30.22 55.00 26.11
N ALA A 21 -28.95 55.00 26.48
CA ALA A 21 -27.98 53.92 26.35
C ALA A 21 -28.24 52.76 27.34
N ALA A 22 -27.55 51.64 27.08
CA ALA A 22 -26.86 50.77 28.04
C ALA A 22 -27.19 49.26 27.92
N ASP A 23 -26.09 48.50 27.96
CA ASP A 23 -25.89 47.13 28.47
C ASP A 23 -26.52 45.91 27.76
N LEU A 24 -25.63 45.17 27.06
CA LEU A 24 -25.13 43.81 27.37
C LEU A 24 -26.07 42.80 28.08
N PRO A 25 -25.74 41.49 28.11
CA PRO A 25 -25.42 40.50 27.08
C PRO A 25 -26.40 39.29 27.18
N ASP A 26 -26.23 38.29 26.32
CA ASP A 26 -26.74 36.91 26.43
C ASP A 26 -28.18 36.67 26.95
N ALA A 27 -29.08 36.38 26.02
CA ALA A 27 -30.08 35.33 26.25
C ALA A 27 -30.59 34.80 24.90
N GLU A 28 -30.28 33.54 24.58
CA GLU A 28 -31.09 32.75 23.67
C GLU A 28 -32.58 32.94 23.99
N PRO A 29 -33.43 33.25 22.99
CA PRO A 29 -34.85 32.98 23.10
C PRO A 29 -35.13 31.64 22.40
N SER A 30 -35.41 30.65 23.24
CA SER A 30 -36.41 29.59 23.03
C SER A 30 -36.34 28.77 21.73
N ARG A 31 -35.61 27.66 21.87
CA ARG A 31 -35.86 26.34 21.26
C ARG A 31 -37.33 26.08 20.89
N HIS A 32 -37.71 26.33 19.64
CA HIS A 32 -38.84 25.63 18.99
C HIS A 32 -38.65 25.35 17.48
N PHE A 33 -37.56 25.82 16.87
CA PHE A 33 -37.27 25.54 15.46
C PHE A 33 -35.79 25.17 15.27
N LEU A 34 -35.53 23.92 14.90
CA LEU A 34 -34.20 23.48 14.46
C LEU A 34 -33.96 24.00 13.03
N ARG A 35 -32.84 24.73 12.82
CA ARG A 35 -32.38 25.33 11.55
C ARG A 35 -33.22 26.49 11.01
N ARG A 36 -33.13 27.66 11.66
CA ARG A 36 -33.43 28.93 10.96
C ARG A 36 -32.21 29.34 10.12
N PRO A 37 -32.34 29.46 8.78
CA PRO A 37 -31.37 30.23 8.00
C PRO A 37 -31.37 31.70 8.47
N PRO A 38 -30.32 32.50 8.18
CA PRO A 38 -30.35 33.93 8.42
C PRO A 38 -31.65 34.53 7.86
N LEU A 39 -32.26 35.47 8.60
CA LEU A 39 -33.52 36.14 8.24
C LEU A 39 -33.39 36.78 6.85
N SER A 40 -33.78 36.05 5.80
CA SER A 40 -33.90 36.60 4.46
C SER A 40 -35.17 37.43 4.38
N ALA A 41 -35.06 38.66 3.91
CA ALA A 41 -36.21 39.54 3.69
C ALA A 41 -37.22 38.89 2.73
N TYR A 42 -38.49 39.30 2.83
CA TYR A 42 -39.52 38.93 1.87
C TYR A 42 -39.04 39.23 0.45
N THR A 43 -38.98 38.20 -0.40
CA THR A 43 -38.52 38.32 -1.79
C THR A 43 -39.73 38.22 -2.70
N ASN A 44 -39.97 39.23 -3.53
CA ASN A 44 -41.05 39.26 -4.51
C ASN A 44 -40.46 39.16 -5.92
N TYR A 45 -40.69 38.04 -6.60
CA TYR A 45 -40.12 37.83 -7.94
C TYR A 45 -40.80 38.65 -9.07
N GLY A 46 -41.84 39.43 -8.74
CA GLY A 46 -42.40 40.45 -9.62
C GLY A 46 -41.71 41.82 -9.50
N GLU A 47 -40.98 42.07 -8.41
CA GLU A 47 -40.17 43.28 -8.18
C GLU A 47 -38.69 43.02 -8.52
N ASP A 48 -38.18 41.86 -8.08
CA ASP A 48 -36.86 41.36 -8.45
C ASP A 48 -37.00 40.22 -9.46
N LEU A 49 -36.27 40.26 -10.59
CA LEU A 49 -36.25 39.11 -11.50
C LEU A 49 -35.80 37.84 -10.74
N TYR A 50 -36.55 36.75 -10.91
CA TYR A 50 -36.18 35.45 -10.34
C TYR A 50 -34.75 35.10 -10.72
N ARG A 51 -33.86 35.17 -9.73
CA ARG A 51 -32.52 34.62 -9.84
C ARG A 51 -32.64 33.16 -9.42
N PRO A 52 -32.40 32.19 -10.31
CA PRO A 52 -32.40 30.81 -9.90
C PRO A 52 -31.46 30.66 -8.70
N TYR A 53 -31.97 30.06 -7.62
CA TYR A 53 -31.08 29.54 -6.58
C TYR A 53 -29.97 28.76 -7.28
N ARG A 54 -28.72 28.86 -6.80
CA ARG A 54 -27.64 27.99 -7.29
C ARG A 54 -28.08 26.55 -7.05
N ARG A 55 -28.72 25.97 -8.06
CA ARG A 55 -29.22 24.62 -8.07
C ARG A 55 -27.98 23.74 -8.13
N GLU A 56 -27.97 22.68 -7.31
CA GLU A 56 -27.11 21.50 -7.44
C GLU A 56 -25.72 21.47 -6.80
N ILE A 57 -25.37 22.36 -5.87
CA ILE A 57 -24.05 22.28 -5.26
C ILE A 57 -24.12 22.42 -3.72
N ARG A 58 -24.18 21.29 -3.00
CA ARG A 58 -24.17 21.23 -1.52
C ARG A 58 -22.78 21.62 -1.00
N LEU A 59 -22.52 22.92 -0.94
CA LEU A 59 -21.35 23.49 -0.28
C LEU A 59 -21.45 23.20 1.22
N ALA A 60 -20.51 22.43 1.76
CA ALA A 60 -20.46 22.11 3.18
C ALA A 60 -19.40 23.00 3.84
N PRO A 61 -19.78 23.89 4.79
CA PRO A 61 -18.79 24.58 5.60
C PRO A 61 -18.07 23.55 6.48
N ARG A 62 -16.74 23.63 6.49
CA ARG A 62 -15.85 22.83 7.32
C ARG A 62 -15.28 23.72 8.41
N TYR A 63 -15.26 23.18 9.62
CA TYR A 63 -14.74 23.84 10.81
C TYR A 63 -13.64 22.97 11.39
N ASP A 64 -12.66 23.60 12.06
CA ASP A 64 -11.68 22.86 12.85
C ASP A 64 -12.30 22.31 14.14
N PHE A 65 -11.51 21.56 14.92
CA PHE A 65 -11.95 21.01 16.20
C PHE A 65 -12.33 22.07 17.25
N LEU A 66 -11.94 23.33 17.02
CA LEU A 66 -12.26 24.47 17.89
C LEU A 66 -13.48 25.26 17.37
N GLY A 67 -14.13 24.79 16.30
CA GLY A 67 -15.29 25.44 15.70
C GLY A 67 -14.96 26.65 14.81
N ARG A 68 -13.69 26.89 14.48
CA ARG A 68 -13.28 27.95 13.55
C ARG A 68 -13.53 27.49 12.12
N PHE A 69 -14.14 28.36 11.31
CA PHE A 69 -14.33 28.10 9.89
C PHE A 69 -12.99 27.91 9.17
N LEU A 70 -12.85 26.79 8.46
CA LEU A 70 -11.67 26.44 7.67
C LEU A 70 -11.91 26.73 6.18
N ALA A 71 -12.96 26.15 5.62
CA ALA A 71 -13.25 26.23 4.19
C ALA A 71 -14.72 25.87 3.90
N GLU A 72 -15.21 26.26 2.74
CA GLU A 72 -16.50 25.83 2.19
C GLU A 72 -16.25 25.13 0.85
N GLY A 73 -16.74 23.90 0.66
CA GLY A 73 -16.44 23.12 -0.55
C GLY A 73 -17.11 21.75 -0.62
N PHE A 74 -16.64 20.91 -1.56
CA PHE A 74 -17.08 19.52 -1.74
C PHE A 74 -16.06 18.55 -1.16
N LEU A 75 -16.55 17.49 -0.54
CA LEU A 75 -15.74 16.29 -0.34
C LEU A 75 -15.71 15.52 -1.67
N VAL A 76 -14.54 15.48 -2.30
CA VAL A 76 -14.32 14.80 -3.58
C VAL A 76 -13.51 13.53 -3.42
N TYR A 77 -12.65 13.48 -2.40
CA TYR A 77 -11.81 12.36 -2.05
C TYR A 77 -11.71 12.27 -0.52
N GLU A 78 -11.87 11.06 0.02
CA GLU A 78 -11.62 10.74 1.43
C GLU A 78 -10.79 9.46 1.51
N LEU A 79 -9.77 9.46 2.35
CA LEU A 79 -9.06 8.27 2.81
C LEU A 79 -9.07 8.34 4.34
N ASP A 80 -9.86 7.46 4.96
CA ASP A 80 -10.00 7.34 6.41
C ASP A 80 -9.45 5.98 6.86
N GLU A 81 -8.76 5.95 8.00
CA GLU A 81 -8.18 4.74 8.57
C GLU A 81 -8.45 4.73 10.08
N GLN A 82 -9.18 3.71 10.53
CA GLN A 82 -9.56 3.54 11.92
C GLN A 82 -8.98 2.23 12.48
N ARG A 83 -8.35 2.32 13.66
CA ARG A 83 -7.72 1.18 14.33
C ARG A 83 -8.18 1.08 15.78
N PRO A 84 -9.12 0.17 16.13
CA PRO A 84 -9.91 -0.69 15.23
C PRO A 84 -10.98 0.09 14.47
N GLY A 85 -11.40 -0.41 13.30
CA GLY A 85 -12.50 0.20 12.54
C GLY A 85 -12.39 0.07 11.02
N GLY A 86 -11.24 -0.35 10.50
CA GLY A 86 -11.03 -0.58 9.08
C GLY A 86 -10.52 0.66 8.35
N SER A 87 -10.22 0.47 7.07
CA SER A 87 -9.80 1.51 6.16
C SER A 87 -10.93 1.84 5.20
N ARG A 88 -11.25 3.11 4.98
CA ARG A 88 -12.24 3.54 3.99
C ARG A 88 -11.66 4.51 2.96
N ILE A 89 -11.93 4.27 1.68
CA ILE A 89 -11.75 5.26 0.61
C ILE A 89 -13.11 5.65 0.05
N LEU A 90 -13.32 6.94 -0.14
CA LEU A 90 -14.45 7.49 -0.88
C LEU A 90 -13.96 8.39 -2.02
N LYS A 91 -14.45 8.14 -3.24
CA LYS A 91 -14.25 9.00 -4.42
C LYS A 91 -15.60 9.42 -4.98
N ASP A 92 -15.92 10.70 -4.86
CA ASP A 92 -17.21 11.26 -5.30
C ASP A 92 -17.32 11.30 -6.84
N ARG A 93 -18.54 11.37 -7.39
CA ARG A 93 -18.75 11.62 -8.83
C ARG A 93 -18.06 12.89 -9.32
N LEU A 94 -17.96 13.93 -8.49
CA LEU A 94 -17.28 15.18 -8.82
C LEU A 94 -15.79 14.94 -9.07
N TYR A 95 -15.13 14.07 -8.30
CA TYR A 95 -13.74 13.69 -8.56
C TYR A 95 -13.56 13.12 -9.97
N ARG A 96 -14.51 12.30 -10.43
CA ARG A 96 -14.49 11.77 -11.80
C ARG A 96 -14.76 12.82 -12.86
N SER A 97 -15.65 13.78 -12.58
CA SER A 97 -15.88 14.93 -13.47
C SER A 97 -14.67 15.85 -13.61
N LEU A 98 -13.76 15.81 -12.63
CA LEU A 98 -12.44 16.46 -12.65
C LEU A 98 -11.37 15.57 -13.31
N ASN A 99 -11.77 14.64 -14.17
CA ASN A 99 -10.88 13.67 -14.83
C ASN A 99 -10.05 12.83 -13.85
N ASN A 100 -10.58 12.53 -12.66
CA ASN A 100 -9.86 11.80 -11.60
C ASN A 100 -8.52 12.46 -11.22
N LEU A 101 -8.44 13.79 -11.28
CA LEU A 101 -7.22 14.52 -10.96
C LEU A 101 -7.56 15.85 -10.28
N ILE A 102 -7.00 16.05 -9.10
CA ILE A 102 -7.08 17.30 -8.35
C ILE A 102 -5.66 17.75 -8.08
N VAL A 103 -5.35 19.00 -8.42
CA VAL A 103 -4.06 19.62 -8.13
C VAL A 103 -4.33 20.93 -7.38
N ALA A 104 -3.84 21.00 -6.15
CA ALA A 104 -3.71 22.24 -5.40
C ALA A 104 -2.24 22.66 -5.40
N HIS A 105 -1.96 23.96 -5.46
CA HIS A 105 -0.60 24.47 -5.33
C HIS A 105 -0.64 25.86 -4.73
N ASP A 106 0.44 26.26 -4.09
CA ASP A 106 0.63 27.62 -3.58
C ASP A 106 2.14 27.96 -3.55
N SER A 107 2.44 29.25 -3.50
CA SER A 107 3.79 29.78 -3.50
C SER A 107 3.90 30.99 -2.58
N TYR A 108 4.89 30.95 -1.69
CA TYR A 108 5.22 32.05 -0.79
C TYR A 108 6.73 32.29 -0.77
N GLY A 109 7.17 33.34 -1.47
CA GLY A 109 8.60 33.64 -1.64
C GLY A 109 9.33 32.48 -2.32
N PRO A 110 10.42 31.93 -1.75
CA PRO A 110 11.14 30.80 -2.31
C PRO A 110 10.50 29.43 -2.01
N TRP A 111 9.37 29.40 -1.29
CA TRP A 111 8.63 28.17 -0.99
C TRP A 111 7.53 27.95 -2.02
N HIS A 112 7.50 26.76 -2.60
CA HIS A 112 6.46 26.33 -3.52
C HIS A 112 6.00 24.94 -3.12
N TRP A 113 4.70 24.66 -3.14
CA TRP A 113 4.20 23.31 -2.96
C TRP A 113 3.08 22.99 -3.93
N SER A 114 2.93 21.70 -4.24
CA SER A 114 1.80 21.17 -5.00
C SER A 114 1.32 19.85 -4.39
N LEU A 115 0.03 19.77 -4.11
CA LEU A 115 -0.65 18.57 -3.65
C LEU A 115 -1.53 18.05 -4.79
N THR A 116 -1.23 16.85 -5.26
CA THR A 116 -1.96 16.15 -6.32
C THR A 116 -2.66 14.93 -5.74
N VAL A 117 -3.94 14.77 -6.02
CA VAL A 117 -4.69 13.52 -5.79
C VAL A 117 -5.20 13.05 -7.14
N GLY A 118 -4.80 11.85 -7.57
CA GLY A 118 -5.17 11.36 -8.90
C GLY A 118 -5.14 9.85 -9.03
N ASP A 119 -5.82 9.34 -10.06
CA ASP A 119 -5.86 7.89 -10.36
C ASP A 119 -4.69 7.43 -11.24
N GLU A 120 -4.07 8.36 -11.99
CA GLU A 120 -3.00 8.07 -12.95
C GLU A 120 -1.91 9.16 -12.90
N VAL A 121 -1.31 9.34 -11.72
CA VAL A 121 -0.25 10.33 -11.50
C VAL A 121 1.08 9.73 -11.95
N ARG A 122 1.76 10.40 -12.90
CA ARG A 122 3.12 10.02 -13.27
C ARG A 122 4.10 10.36 -12.16
N THR A 123 4.88 9.37 -11.74
CA THR A 123 5.80 9.49 -10.62
C THR A 123 7.12 8.77 -10.90
N GLU A 124 8.22 9.46 -10.66
CA GLU A 124 9.58 8.93 -10.81
C GLU A 124 10.47 9.55 -9.74
N PHE A 125 11.23 8.72 -9.03
CA PHE A 125 12.23 9.15 -8.07
C PHE A 125 13.63 8.92 -8.63
N THR A 126 14.08 7.67 -8.67
CA THR A 126 15.38 7.27 -9.20
C THR A 126 15.28 5.95 -9.97
N PRO A 127 16.22 5.65 -10.88
CA PRO A 127 16.20 4.42 -11.68
C PRO A 127 16.11 3.11 -10.88
N LEU A 128 16.71 3.04 -9.68
CA LEU A 128 16.69 1.81 -8.85
C LEU A 128 15.59 1.79 -7.77
N THR A 129 14.69 2.77 -7.72
CA THR A 129 13.65 2.84 -6.68
C THR A 129 12.22 2.79 -7.21
N LEU A 130 11.75 3.89 -7.80
CA LEU A 130 10.35 4.07 -8.19
C LEU A 130 10.25 4.81 -9.53
N ARG A 131 9.57 4.18 -10.49
CA ARG A 131 9.18 4.78 -11.75
C ARG A 131 7.82 4.20 -12.18
N GLN A 132 6.77 5.01 -12.12
CA GLN A 132 5.39 4.60 -12.32
C GLN A 132 4.63 5.65 -13.13
N ALA A 133 3.92 5.21 -14.18
CA ALA A 133 3.11 6.11 -15.01
C ALA A 133 1.72 6.38 -14.42
N GLY A 134 1.12 5.39 -13.75
CA GLY A 134 -0.24 5.47 -13.20
C GLY A 134 -0.30 5.28 -11.70
N PHE A 135 0.33 6.16 -10.93
CA PHE A 135 0.19 6.16 -9.47
C PHE A 135 -1.21 6.65 -9.09
N ASN A 136 -1.99 5.78 -8.44
CA ASN A 136 -3.33 6.12 -7.94
C ASN A 136 -3.21 6.50 -6.47
N GLY A 137 -3.24 7.78 -6.13
CA GLY A 137 -3.07 8.22 -4.75
C GLY A 137 -2.77 9.70 -4.59
N LEU A 138 -2.17 10.04 -3.45
CA LEU A 138 -1.75 11.39 -3.10
C LEU A 138 -0.26 11.56 -3.36
N ARG A 139 0.11 12.67 -4.01
CA ARG A 139 1.47 13.14 -4.22
C ARG A 139 1.60 14.56 -3.70
N TRP A 140 2.63 14.83 -2.89
CA TRP A 140 2.93 16.16 -2.38
C TRP A 140 4.36 16.54 -2.72
N ASP A 141 4.52 17.55 -3.57
CA ASP A 141 5.81 18.12 -3.92
C ASP A 141 6.01 19.44 -3.16
N VAL A 142 7.19 19.61 -2.56
CA VAL A 142 7.59 20.82 -1.83
C VAL A 142 8.98 21.24 -2.30
N VAL A 143 9.13 22.51 -2.65
CA VAL A 143 10.39 23.13 -3.05
C VAL A 143 10.67 24.31 -2.14
N PHE A 144 11.89 24.37 -1.62
CA PHE A 144 12.39 25.46 -0.79
C PHE A 144 13.89 25.65 -1.08
N PRO A 145 14.57 26.70 -0.58
CA PRO A 145 15.95 26.99 -0.95
C PRO A 145 16.85 25.75 -0.90
N ALA A 146 17.54 25.49 -2.01
CA ALA A 146 18.42 24.33 -2.26
C ALA A 146 17.78 22.93 -2.16
N ASN A 147 16.50 22.79 -1.81
CA ASN A 147 15.90 21.50 -1.46
C ASN A 147 14.59 21.24 -2.20
N LYS A 148 14.34 19.95 -2.46
CA LYS A 148 13.09 19.44 -3.02
C LYS A 148 12.69 18.21 -2.22
N ILE A 149 11.40 18.08 -1.94
CA ILE A 149 10.82 16.91 -1.30
C ILE A 149 9.61 16.49 -2.13
N THR A 150 9.50 15.21 -2.45
CA THR A 150 8.29 14.60 -2.99
C THR A 150 7.86 13.48 -2.05
N LEU A 151 6.62 13.51 -1.60
CA LEU A 151 5.99 12.47 -0.78
C LEU A 151 4.84 11.83 -1.56
N LEU A 152 4.68 10.52 -1.42
CA LEU A 152 3.61 9.74 -2.03
C LEU A 152 2.94 8.87 -0.99
N THR A 153 1.63 8.76 -1.07
CA THR A 153 0.87 7.77 -0.31
C THR A 153 -0.31 7.24 -1.11
N THR A 154 -0.54 5.94 -1.00
CA THR A 154 -1.76 5.31 -1.49
C THR A 154 -2.16 4.12 -0.64
N ARG A 155 -3.44 3.77 -0.72
CA ARG A 155 -4.02 2.56 -0.16
C ARG A 155 -4.58 1.71 -1.30
N GLY A 156 -4.09 0.48 -1.39
CA GLY A 156 -4.33 -0.41 -2.51
C GLY A 156 -3.24 -0.33 -3.57
N PHE A 157 -3.13 -1.37 -4.38
CA PHE A 157 -2.13 -1.46 -5.44
C PHE A 157 -2.66 -2.28 -6.63
N ASP A 158 -2.29 -1.93 -7.85
CA ASP A 158 -2.50 -2.77 -9.03
C ASP A 158 -1.32 -3.74 -9.17
N SER A 159 -1.57 -5.03 -8.92
CA SER A 159 -0.55 -6.11 -8.95
C SER A 159 0.31 -6.16 -10.22
N SER A 160 -0.16 -5.63 -11.36
CA SER A 160 0.61 -5.56 -12.60
C SER A 160 1.82 -4.61 -12.53
N LEU A 161 1.85 -3.71 -11.55
CA LEU A 161 2.82 -2.63 -11.44
C LEU A 161 4.04 -2.98 -10.57
N PHE A 162 3.99 -4.10 -9.81
CA PHE A 162 5.12 -4.74 -9.11
C PHE A 162 4.86 -6.26 -9.06
N PRO A 163 5.20 -7.02 -10.12
CA PRO A 163 4.82 -8.43 -10.25
C PRO A 163 5.43 -9.35 -9.18
N THR A 164 6.41 -8.86 -8.41
CA THR A 164 7.01 -9.57 -7.27
C THR A 164 6.27 -9.36 -5.95
N LEU A 165 5.25 -8.50 -5.92
CA LEU A 165 4.49 -8.15 -4.74
C LEU A 165 3.09 -8.75 -4.85
N ASN A 166 2.87 -9.87 -4.16
CA ASN A 166 1.55 -10.45 -4.01
C ASN A 166 0.62 -9.42 -3.36
N SER A 167 -0.34 -8.91 -4.13
CA SER A 167 -1.35 -7.95 -3.65
C SER A 167 -2.42 -8.70 -2.88
N PHE A 168 -2.66 -8.30 -1.62
CA PHE A 168 -3.74 -8.84 -0.78
C PHE A 168 -4.97 -7.93 -0.70
N SER A 169 -4.92 -6.78 -1.38
CA SER A 169 -6.03 -5.84 -1.40
C SER A 169 -6.58 -5.65 -2.80
N ASP A 170 -7.89 -5.44 -2.88
CA ASP A 170 -8.53 -5.14 -4.14
C ASP A 170 -8.07 -3.76 -4.62
N PRO A 171 -7.47 -3.63 -5.82
CA PRO A 171 -7.15 -2.31 -6.38
C PRO A 171 -8.44 -1.51 -6.45
N VAL A 172 -8.43 -0.27 -5.93
CA VAL A 172 -9.59 0.62 -5.97
C VAL A 172 -10.05 0.69 -7.42
N ALA A 173 -11.23 0.13 -7.72
CA ALA A 173 -11.70 0.04 -9.09
C ALA A 173 -11.66 1.44 -9.72
N GLN A 174 -11.02 1.53 -10.89
CA GLN A 174 -11.18 2.64 -11.81
C GLN A 174 -12.63 2.56 -12.32
N GLY A 175 -13.58 3.11 -11.56
CA GLY A 175 -15.00 2.96 -11.85
C GLY A 175 -15.34 3.57 -13.22
N ARG A 176 -15.65 2.71 -14.20
CA ARG A 176 -16.16 3.11 -15.53
C ARG A 176 -17.70 3.25 -15.57
N GLY A 177 -18.38 3.12 -14.43
CA GLY A 177 -19.85 3.18 -14.34
C GLY A 177 -20.37 4.60 -14.07
N THR A 178 -21.26 5.09 -14.94
CA THR A 178 -21.83 6.45 -14.92
C THR A 178 -23.07 6.62 -14.00
N LEU A 179 -23.51 5.56 -13.32
CA LEU A 179 -24.77 5.54 -12.55
C LEU A 179 -24.60 5.58 -11.01
N ILE A 180 -23.37 5.70 -10.49
CA ILE A 180 -23.10 5.65 -9.03
C ILE A 180 -22.61 7.03 -8.54
N ASP A 181 -23.25 7.58 -7.50
CA ASP A 181 -22.92 8.90 -6.95
C ASP A 181 -21.52 8.98 -6.32
N PHE A 182 -21.00 7.88 -5.77
CA PHE A 182 -19.66 7.79 -5.18
C PHE A 182 -19.14 6.36 -5.24
N LEU A 183 -17.81 6.19 -5.27
CA LEU A 183 -17.16 4.90 -5.07
C LEU A 183 -16.66 4.84 -3.64
N GLU A 184 -17.24 3.97 -2.82
CA GLU A 184 -16.79 3.69 -1.46
C GLU A 184 -16.24 2.28 -1.36
N ARG A 185 -15.07 2.12 -0.74
CA ARG A 185 -14.50 0.83 -0.42
C ARG A 185 -13.93 0.81 0.99
N THR A 186 -14.42 -0.13 1.78
CA THR A 186 -13.92 -0.42 3.12
C THR A 186 -13.12 -1.70 3.09
N GLU A 187 -11.97 -1.70 3.75
CA GLU A 187 -11.06 -2.85 3.80
C GLU A 187 -10.43 -2.94 5.20
N GLU A 188 -10.45 -4.13 5.79
CA GLU A 188 -9.87 -4.37 7.11
C GLU A 188 -8.35 -4.55 7.09
N ASN A 189 -7.82 -4.94 5.92
CA ASN A 189 -6.44 -5.38 5.75
C ASN A 189 -5.75 -4.65 4.57
N PRO A 190 -5.74 -3.30 4.58
CA PRO A 190 -5.24 -2.55 3.44
C PRO A 190 -3.74 -2.74 3.24
N VAL A 191 -3.31 -2.68 1.98
CA VAL A 191 -1.89 -2.50 1.64
C VAL A 191 -1.63 -1.02 1.43
N TYR A 192 -0.66 -0.48 2.17
CA TYR A 192 -0.21 0.90 2.02
C TYR A 192 1.08 0.98 1.25
N ASN A 193 1.19 1.99 0.39
CA ASN A 193 2.42 2.38 -0.27
C ASN A 193 2.77 3.79 0.17
N LEU A 194 3.99 3.96 0.66
CA LEU A 194 4.51 5.21 1.18
C LEU A 194 5.86 5.44 0.55
N ALA A 195 6.05 6.61 -0.05
CA ALA A 195 7.31 6.92 -0.69
C ALA A 195 7.72 8.36 -0.43
N GLY A 196 9.01 8.59 -0.32
CA GLY A 196 9.60 9.90 -0.14
C GLY A 196 10.92 9.99 -0.90
N HIS A 197 11.12 11.11 -1.59
CA HIS A 197 12.41 11.49 -2.14
C HIS A 197 12.74 12.90 -1.71
N TRP A 198 13.91 13.07 -1.10
CA TRP A 198 14.48 14.37 -0.78
C TRP A 198 15.73 14.58 -1.62
N GLN A 199 15.84 15.75 -2.23
CA GLN A 199 17.00 16.16 -3.00
C GLN A 199 17.51 17.51 -2.48
N THR A 200 18.83 17.65 -2.38
CA THR A 200 19.49 18.91 -2.05
C THR A 200 20.59 19.24 -3.05
N ARG A 201 20.87 20.54 -3.21
CA ARG A 201 21.98 21.05 -4.01
C ARG A 201 23.02 21.71 -3.09
N ILE A 202 24.27 21.25 -3.18
CA ILE A 202 25.41 21.78 -2.43
C ILE A 202 26.33 22.52 -3.42
N GLY A 203 26.31 23.84 -3.34
CA GLY A 203 26.97 24.72 -4.31
C GLY A 203 26.46 24.50 -5.73
N ASP A 204 27.34 24.62 -6.72
CA ASP A 204 27.01 24.36 -8.14
C ASP A 204 27.50 23.00 -8.63
N VAL A 205 28.11 22.22 -7.73
CA VAL A 205 28.90 21.03 -8.09
C VAL A 205 28.17 19.74 -7.76
N LEU A 206 27.44 19.67 -6.65
CA LEU A 206 26.88 18.43 -6.12
C LEU A 206 25.35 18.52 -5.94
N ARG A 207 24.65 17.52 -6.47
CA ARG A 207 23.28 17.18 -6.07
C ARG A 207 23.32 15.86 -5.31
N PHE A 208 22.61 15.81 -4.20
CA PHE A 208 22.47 14.62 -3.38
C PHE A 208 21.00 14.33 -3.15
N GLY A 209 20.63 13.06 -3.22
CA GLY A 209 19.27 12.58 -3.00
C GLY A 209 19.23 11.44 -1.99
N ALA A 210 18.12 11.36 -1.26
CA ALA A 210 17.78 10.23 -0.40
C ALA A 210 16.36 9.79 -0.72
N THR A 211 16.17 8.48 -0.86
CA THR A 211 14.89 7.89 -1.24
C THR A 211 14.48 6.82 -0.24
N LEU A 212 13.17 6.77 0.06
CA LEU A 212 12.51 5.70 0.79
C LEU A 212 11.23 5.32 0.03
N VAL A 213 11.07 4.05 -0.29
CA VAL A 213 9.85 3.48 -0.85
C VAL A 213 9.49 2.30 0.03
N ASN A 214 8.30 2.31 0.61
CA ASN A 214 7.80 1.25 1.46
C ASN A 214 6.42 0.82 1.00
N GLN A 215 6.23 -0.48 0.87
CA GLN A 215 4.94 -1.11 0.70
C GLN A 215 4.76 -2.07 1.86
N HIS A 216 3.65 -1.98 2.58
CA HIS A 216 3.39 -2.89 3.69
C HIS A 216 1.92 -3.21 3.83
N GLN A 217 1.66 -4.43 4.29
CA GLN A 217 0.34 -4.85 4.70
C GLN A 217 0.05 -4.31 6.10
N ALA A 218 -1.01 -3.52 6.20
CA ALA A 218 -1.56 -3.11 7.48
C ALA A 218 -2.73 -4.01 7.86
N ASN A 219 -2.97 -4.09 9.17
CA ASN A 219 -4.08 -4.82 9.74
C ASN A 219 -4.76 -3.87 10.73
N THR A 220 -6.02 -3.57 10.47
CA THR A 220 -6.79 -2.62 11.28
C THR A 220 -7.35 -3.24 12.56
N ALA A 221 -7.29 -4.57 12.70
CA ALA A 221 -7.76 -5.27 13.89
C ALA A 221 -6.77 -5.18 15.07
N ARG A 222 -7.30 -5.32 16.30
CA ARG A 222 -6.50 -5.23 17.53
C ARG A 222 -5.47 -6.36 17.62
N GLY A 223 -4.25 -6.04 18.05
CA GLY A 223 -3.22 -7.02 18.40
C GLY A 223 -2.31 -7.49 17.24
N SER A 224 -2.35 -6.83 16.09
CA SER A 224 -1.47 -7.16 14.96
C SER A 224 0.00 -6.79 15.26
N GLY A 225 0.91 -7.78 15.20
CA GLY A 225 2.32 -7.63 15.59
C GLY A 225 3.23 -6.96 14.56
N GLY A 226 2.69 -6.16 13.63
CA GLY A 226 3.41 -5.61 12.47
C GLY A 226 3.82 -4.14 12.60
N GLY A 227 5.07 -3.82 12.30
CA GLY A 227 5.56 -2.43 12.24
C GLY A 227 5.24 -1.73 10.93
N PHE A 228 5.31 -0.39 10.94
CA PHE A 228 5.08 0.49 9.78
C PHE A 228 5.93 0.15 8.54
N LEU A 229 7.12 -0.43 8.72
CA LEU A 229 7.96 -0.85 7.60
C LEU A 229 7.76 -2.31 7.22
N SER A 230 7.61 -3.19 8.21
CA SER A 230 7.57 -4.64 7.99
C SER A 230 6.20 -5.17 7.61
N GLY A 231 5.14 -4.40 7.88
CA GLY A 231 3.76 -4.85 7.85
C GLY A 231 3.47 -5.97 8.84
N GLY A 232 2.26 -6.53 8.71
CA GLY A 232 1.79 -7.67 9.49
C GLY A 232 0.89 -8.59 8.66
N ILE A 233 0.47 -9.69 9.27
CA ILE A 233 -0.45 -10.63 8.61
C ILE A 233 -1.82 -9.97 8.36
N PRO A 234 -2.52 -10.34 7.27
CA PRO A 234 -3.74 -9.67 6.87
C PRO A 234 -4.82 -9.76 7.94
N TYR A 235 -5.28 -10.97 8.30
CA TYR A 235 -6.41 -11.15 9.23
C TYR A 235 -5.94 -11.80 10.54
N PRO A 236 -6.35 -11.33 11.74
CA PRO A 236 -5.94 -11.94 13.00
C PRO A 236 -6.40 -13.40 13.16
N ALA A 237 -7.51 -13.77 12.51
CA ALA A 237 -8.05 -15.12 12.48
C ALA A 237 -7.39 -16.02 11.42
N MET A 238 -6.21 -15.66 10.93
CA MET A 238 -5.45 -16.46 9.97
C MET A 238 -5.02 -17.77 10.64
N GLN A 239 -5.61 -18.87 10.17
CA GLN A 239 -5.26 -20.22 10.58
C GLN A 239 -3.94 -20.67 9.93
N PRO A 240 -3.27 -21.70 10.42
CA PRO A 240 -2.14 -22.26 9.70
C PRO A 240 -2.54 -22.78 8.30
N PRO A 241 -1.61 -22.85 7.34
CA PRO A 241 -1.88 -23.44 6.04
C PRO A 241 -2.20 -24.93 6.21
N ALA A 242 -3.11 -25.44 5.38
CA ALA A 242 -3.41 -26.87 5.33
C ALA A 242 -2.36 -27.64 4.50
N GLU A 243 -1.77 -26.96 3.51
CA GLU A 243 -0.73 -27.51 2.65
C GLU A 243 0.33 -26.45 2.35
N ILE A 244 1.60 -26.85 2.32
CA ILE A 244 2.71 -26.05 1.81
C ILE A 244 3.29 -26.79 0.59
N THR A 245 3.36 -26.11 -0.55
CA THR A 245 3.92 -26.68 -1.77
C THR A 245 5.28 -26.05 -2.05
N VAL A 246 6.32 -26.86 -2.19
CA VAL A 246 7.65 -26.43 -2.68
C VAL A 246 7.78 -26.86 -4.12
N ARG A 247 7.99 -25.91 -5.03
CA ARG A 247 8.19 -26.16 -6.45
C ARG A 247 9.62 -25.85 -6.84
N VAL A 248 10.25 -26.74 -7.61
CA VAL A 248 11.54 -26.48 -8.24
C VAL A 248 11.38 -26.49 -9.76
N ARG A 249 11.94 -25.47 -10.41
CA ARG A 249 11.97 -25.29 -11.86
C ARG A 249 13.38 -24.94 -12.33
N ASP A 250 13.58 -25.03 -13.62
CA ASP A 250 14.68 -24.42 -14.34
C ASP A 250 14.57 -22.88 -14.29
N ASP A 251 15.64 -22.16 -13.90
CA ASP A 251 15.63 -20.68 -13.90
C ASP A 251 15.85 -20.10 -15.31
N SER A 252 16.45 -20.87 -16.22
CA SER A 252 16.68 -20.54 -17.64
C SER A 252 15.97 -21.53 -18.57
N PRO A 253 14.63 -21.59 -18.55
CA PRO A 253 13.85 -22.61 -19.26
C PRO A 253 13.95 -22.52 -20.79
N GLN A 254 14.56 -21.46 -21.34
CA GLN A 254 14.83 -21.31 -22.76
C GLN A 254 16.09 -22.07 -23.21
N SER A 255 16.89 -22.59 -22.27
CA SER A 255 18.04 -23.43 -22.55
C SER A 255 17.63 -24.90 -22.49
N ASP A 256 18.00 -25.69 -23.52
CA ASP A 256 17.57 -27.10 -23.61
C ASP A 256 18.62 -28.10 -23.09
N GLU A 257 19.80 -27.63 -22.67
CA GLU A 257 20.97 -28.48 -22.44
C GLU A 257 21.01 -29.12 -21.04
N ALA A 258 20.66 -28.37 -20.00
CA ALA A 258 20.64 -28.83 -18.61
C ALA A 258 19.66 -27.98 -17.80
N GLY A 259 19.03 -28.59 -16.81
CA GLY A 259 18.10 -27.86 -15.93
C GLY A 259 18.39 -28.10 -14.46
N ALA A 260 17.41 -27.81 -13.62
CA ALA A 260 17.52 -27.90 -12.17
C ALA A 260 17.63 -29.36 -11.69
N ILE A 261 18.53 -29.60 -10.75
CA ILE A 261 18.72 -30.90 -10.09
C ILE A 261 18.28 -30.81 -8.63
N VAL A 262 17.42 -31.74 -8.21
CA VAL A 262 16.88 -31.84 -6.86
C VAL A 262 17.23 -33.20 -6.29
N TYR A 263 18.08 -33.23 -5.26
CA TYR A 263 18.41 -34.44 -4.53
C TYR A 263 17.38 -34.70 -3.43
N ASP A 264 16.98 -33.65 -2.71
CA ASP A 264 16.12 -33.77 -1.54
C ASP A 264 15.43 -32.44 -1.19
N ILE A 265 14.20 -32.50 -0.67
CA ILE A 265 13.44 -31.37 -0.11
C ILE A 265 12.85 -31.81 1.22
N VAL A 266 13.26 -31.15 2.30
CA VAL A 266 12.79 -31.39 3.65
C VAL A 266 12.04 -30.17 4.17
N LEU A 267 10.89 -30.41 4.79
CA LEU A 267 10.11 -29.42 5.52
C LEU A 267 10.18 -29.71 7.01
N GLU A 268 10.61 -28.72 7.79
CA GLU A 268 10.52 -28.71 9.24
C GLU A 268 9.42 -27.75 9.69
N LEU A 269 8.52 -28.20 10.56
CA LEU A 269 7.50 -27.36 11.18
C LEU A 269 7.79 -27.19 12.67
N VAL A 270 7.75 -25.96 13.16
CA VAL A 270 7.87 -25.63 14.59
C VAL A 270 6.58 -24.99 15.06
N GLY A 271 5.99 -25.48 16.14
CA GLY A 271 4.65 -25.10 16.56
C GLY A 271 4.21 -25.73 17.87
N GLU A 272 2.90 -25.84 18.04
CA GLU A 272 2.26 -26.57 19.14
C GLU A 272 1.63 -27.85 18.59
N GLY A 273 1.97 -28.99 19.18
CA GLY A 273 1.32 -30.28 18.94
C GLY A 273 0.50 -30.73 20.15
N PRO A 274 0.02 -31.99 20.17
CA PRO A 274 -0.85 -32.51 21.23
C PRO A 274 -0.26 -32.44 22.65
N GLU A 275 1.06 -32.55 22.78
CA GLU A 275 1.79 -32.57 24.06
C GLU A 275 2.44 -31.23 24.42
N GLY A 276 2.24 -30.18 23.61
CA GLY A 276 2.84 -28.86 23.80
C GLY A 276 3.73 -28.42 22.64
N GLU A 277 4.70 -27.54 22.91
CA GLU A 277 5.61 -27.06 21.86
C GLU A 277 6.45 -28.21 21.29
N ALA A 278 6.46 -28.33 19.96
CA ALA A 278 7.15 -29.41 19.27
C ALA A 278 7.72 -28.95 17.93
N THR A 279 8.67 -29.73 17.42
CA THR A 279 9.20 -29.61 16.06
C THR A 279 9.06 -30.95 15.37
N ILE A 280 8.49 -30.96 14.17
CA ILE A 280 8.32 -32.16 13.34
C ILE A 280 9.02 -31.98 12.00
N SER A 281 9.49 -33.08 11.42
CA SER A 281 10.26 -33.11 10.18
C SER A 281 9.62 -34.04 9.15
N SER A 282 9.73 -33.70 7.87
CA SER A 282 9.32 -34.58 6.77
C SER A 282 10.40 -35.60 6.38
N ASP A 283 11.59 -35.52 6.97
CA ASP A 283 12.74 -36.38 6.67
C ASP A 283 12.69 -37.70 7.45
N PRO A 284 12.57 -38.88 6.80
CA PRO A 284 12.53 -40.17 7.47
C PRO A 284 13.81 -40.53 8.26
N ALA A 285 14.92 -39.84 8.00
CA ALA A 285 16.17 -40.02 8.73
C ALA A 285 16.27 -39.15 10.00
N ASP A 286 15.30 -38.26 10.24
CA ASP A 286 15.25 -37.39 11.42
C ASP A 286 14.46 -38.08 12.55
N ASP A 287 14.97 -38.01 13.78
CA ASP A 287 14.28 -38.55 14.97
C ASP A 287 12.90 -37.89 15.21
N ARG A 288 12.68 -36.70 14.64
CA ARG A 288 11.42 -35.93 14.68
C ARG A 288 10.52 -36.19 13.47
N PHE A 289 10.77 -37.26 12.72
CA PHE A 289 10.00 -37.60 11.53
C PHE A 289 8.51 -37.76 11.84
N ALA A 290 7.68 -37.03 11.09
CA ALA A 290 6.24 -37.17 11.10
C ALA A 290 5.78 -37.78 9.76
N PRO A 291 5.29 -39.04 9.73
CA PRO A 291 4.86 -39.69 8.49
C PRO A 291 3.77 -38.91 7.73
N GLY A 292 2.87 -38.23 8.46
CA GLY A 292 1.82 -37.39 7.85
C GLY A 292 2.34 -36.13 7.17
N LEU A 293 3.59 -35.71 7.45
CA LEU A 293 4.25 -34.57 6.82
C LEU A 293 5.12 -34.99 5.62
N GLN A 294 5.16 -36.28 5.26
CA GLN A 294 5.95 -36.71 4.11
C GLN A 294 5.41 -36.11 2.80
N ALA A 295 6.29 -35.59 1.96
CA ALA A 295 5.88 -34.94 0.72
C ALA A 295 5.25 -35.92 -0.29
N GLN A 296 4.13 -35.53 -0.89
CA GLN A 296 3.73 -36.08 -2.17
C GLN A 296 4.54 -35.39 -3.29
N VAL A 297 5.26 -36.18 -4.09
CA VAL A 297 6.13 -35.64 -5.15
C VAL A 297 5.49 -35.80 -6.52
N LEU A 298 5.26 -34.69 -7.21
CA LEU A 298 4.66 -34.61 -8.54
C LEU A 298 5.67 -34.06 -9.55
N GLY A 299 5.74 -34.66 -10.73
CA GLY A 299 6.67 -34.23 -11.78
C GLY A 299 8.14 -34.56 -11.50
N GLY A 300 9.03 -33.93 -12.27
CA GLY A 300 10.48 -34.18 -12.26
C GLY A 300 10.88 -35.56 -12.80
N ARG A 301 11.83 -35.58 -13.74
CA ARG A 301 12.40 -36.80 -14.31
C ARG A 301 13.29 -37.47 -13.26
N ARG A 302 13.08 -38.76 -12.99
CA ARG A 302 13.89 -39.50 -12.00
C ARG A 302 15.25 -39.86 -12.61
N GLY A 303 16.32 -39.45 -11.94
CA GLY A 303 17.69 -39.91 -12.16
C GLY A 303 18.15 -40.83 -11.03
N ASP A 304 19.44 -41.13 -11.00
CA ASP A 304 20.06 -41.94 -9.94
C ASP A 304 20.28 -41.08 -8.67
N GLY A 305 19.37 -41.19 -7.70
CA GLY A 305 19.44 -40.44 -6.44
C GLY A 305 19.05 -38.96 -6.54
N PHE A 306 18.48 -38.51 -7.66
CA PHE A 306 17.99 -37.13 -7.84
C PHE A 306 16.79 -37.07 -8.79
N ARG A 307 16.16 -35.90 -8.86
CA ARG A 307 15.19 -35.52 -9.88
C ARG A 307 15.71 -34.35 -10.69
N GLU A 308 15.49 -34.42 -12.00
CA GLU A 308 15.84 -33.36 -12.93
C GLU A 308 14.58 -32.68 -13.48
N VAL A 309 14.67 -31.38 -13.67
CA VAL A 309 13.63 -30.55 -14.27
C VAL A 309 14.28 -29.67 -15.34
N ARG A 310 13.75 -29.67 -16.56
CA ARG A 310 14.26 -28.86 -17.68
C ARG A 310 13.16 -28.06 -18.36
N GLY A 311 13.54 -26.92 -18.93
CA GLY A 311 12.59 -26.11 -19.69
C GLY A 311 11.40 -25.69 -18.83
N ASP A 312 10.19 -25.82 -19.38
CA ASP A 312 8.97 -25.44 -18.66
C ASP A 312 8.51 -26.44 -17.59
N GLU A 313 9.16 -27.60 -17.46
CA GLU A 313 8.81 -28.61 -16.46
C GLU A 313 8.95 -28.07 -15.02
N ALA A 314 8.33 -28.78 -14.08
CA ALA A 314 8.45 -28.54 -12.65
C ALA A 314 8.46 -29.86 -11.88
N VAL A 315 9.09 -29.85 -10.71
CA VAL A 315 8.84 -30.84 -9.66
C VAL A 315 8.21 -30.13 -8.48
N GLU A 316 7.16 -30.71 -7.92
CA GLU A 316 6.44 -30.19 -6.76
C GLU A 316 6.47 -31.19 -5.62
N TYR A 317 6.72 -30.68 -4.42
CA TYR A 317 6.70 -31.40 -3.16
C TYR A 317 5.57 -30.80 -2.33
N LEU A 318 4.47 -31.54 -2.20
CA LEU A 318 3.26 -31.12 -1.50
C LEU A 318 3.32 -31.69 -0.08
N PHE A 319 3.37 -30.81 0.91
CA PHE A 319 3.42 -31.16 2.32
C PHE A 319 2.08 -30.84 2.96
N VAL A 320 1.33 -31.87 3.34
CA VAL A 320 0.10 -31.71 4.11
C VAL A 320 0.47 -31.44 5.57
N VAL A 321 -0.06 -30.36 6.13
CA VAL A 321 0.15 -30.02 7.54
C VAL A 321 -0.78 -30.90 8.39
N PRO A 322 -0.26 -31.64 9.39
CA PRO A 322 -1.12 -32.44 10.27
C PRO A 322 -2.17 -31.59 10.99
N GLU A 323 -3.43 -32.05 11.03
CA GLU A 323 -4.54 -31.30 11.62
C GLU A 323 -4.39 -31.02 13.13
N ASP A 324 -3.65 -31.88 13.83
CA ASP A 324 -3.35 -31.79 15.26
C ASP A 324 -2.07 -30.97 15.57
N PHE A 325 -1.45 -30.38 14.55
CA PHE A 325 -0.26 -29.55 14.69
C PHE A 325 -0.56 -28.10 14.27
N ALA A 326 -0.29 -27.15 15.16
CA ALA A 326 -0.43 -25.73 14.92
C ALA A 326 0.94 -25.09 14.65
N PRO A 327 1.44 -25.08 13.40
CA PRO A 327 2.74 -24.51 13.08
C PRO A 327 2.75 -23.00 13.28
N ARG A 328 3.89 -22.50 13.76
CA ARG A 328 4.23 -21.07 13.82
C ARG A 328 5.42 -20.73 12.93
N ARG A 329 6.12 -21.73 12.42
CA ARG A 329 7.24 -21.62 11.48
C ARG A 329 7.26 -22.85 10.58
N ALA A 330 7.59 -22.64 9.32
CA ALA A 330 7.92 -23.69 8.38
C ALA A 330 9.28 -23.37 7.76
N ARG A 331 10.25 -24.28 7.89
CA ARG A 331 11.58 -24.14 7.30
C ARG A 331 11.77 -25.18 6.23
N VAL A 332 12.19 -24.75 5.05
CA VAL A 332 12.49 -25.63 3.92
C VAL A 332 14.00 -25.75 3.80
N ARG A 333 14.49 -26.98 3.72
CA ARG A 333 15.87 -27.32 3.35
C ARG A 333 15.86 -28.07 2.02
N ALA A 334 16.50 -27.52 1.01
CA ALA A 334 16.55 -28.09 -0.33
C ALA A 334 17.99 -28.43 -0.72
N LEU A 335 18.30 -29.69 -1.02
CA LEU A 335 19.58 -30.10 -1.58
C LEU A 335 19.48 -30.11 -3.10
N VAL A 336 20.09 -29.11 -3.74
CA VAL A 336 19.91 -28.81 -5.16
C VAL A 336 21.24 -28.53 -5.86
N ALA A 337 21.25 -28.64 -7.19
CA ALA A 337 22.36 -28.25 -8.05
C ALA A 337 21.82 -27.72 -9.40
N ASN A 338 22.74 -27.23 -10.24
CA ASN A 338 22.51 -26.62 -11.55
C ASN A 338 21.64 -25.35 -11.48
N ASP A 339 20.90 -25.05 -12.54
CA ASP A 339 20.12 -23.83 -12.71
C ASP A 339 18.71 -23.94 -12.10
N TYR A 340 18.66 -23.97 -10.77
CA TYR A 340 17.41 -24.13 -10.03
C TYR A 340 16.75 -22.80 -9.67
N ARG A 341 15.42 -22.75 -9.76
CA ARG A 341 14.55 -21.77 -9.09
C ARG A 341 13.61 -22.51 -8.13
N ILE A 342 13.71 -22.22 -6.84
CA ILE A 342 12.84 -22.76 -5.80
C ILE A 342 11.77 -21.73 -5.46
N GLU A 343 10.52 -22.18 -5.54
CA GLU A 343 9.32 -21.39 -5.27
C GLU A 343 8.47 -22.08 -4.21
N THR A 344 7.67 -21.32 -3.48
CA THR A 344 6.67 -21.92 -2.58
C THR A 344 5.32 -21.31 -2.78
N ALA A 345 4.30 -22.14 -2.68
CA ALA A 345 2.91 -21.74 -2.49
C ALA A 345 2.36 -22.45 -1.25
N GLN A 346 1.12 -22.12 -0.91
CA GLN A 346 0.37 -22.75 0.16
C GLN A 346 -1.12 -22.75 -0.14
N GLN A 347 -1.81 -23.74 0.39
CA GLN A 347 -3.26 -23.77 0.49
C GLN A 347 -3.67 -23.35 1.91
N HIS A 348 -4.59 -22.41 1.99
CA HIS A 348 -5.04 -21.84 3.26
C HIS A 348 -6.57 -21.88 3.37
N PRO A 349 -7.12 -22.21 4.54
CA PRO A 349 -8.55 -22.05 4.80
C PRO A 349 -8.90 -20.55 4.91
N PHE A 350 -9.72 -20.04 3.99
CA PHE A 350 -10.19 -18.66 3.99
C PHE A 350 -11.65 -18.59 4.44
N PHE A 351 -11.95 -17.76 5.44
CA PHE A 351 -13.31 -17.59 5.93
C PHE A 351 -14.17 -16.83 4.91
N ASP A 352 -15.16 -17.50 4.34
CA ASP A 352 -16.18 -16.90 3.47
C ASP A 352 -17.34 -16.41 4.33
N ALA A 353 -17.43 -15.09 4.53
CA ALA A 353 -18.47 -14.46 5.33
C ALA A 353 -19.88 -14.65 4.75
N LEU A 354 -20.04 -14.78 3.42
CA LEU A 354 -21.35 -14.98 2.79
C LEU A 354 -21.87 -16.39 3.04
N ARG A 355 -20.96 -17.38 3.06
CA ARG A 355 -21.29 -18.79 3.29
C ARG A 355 -21.13 -19.21 4.76
N ASN A 356 -20.59 -18.33 5.60
CA ASN A 356 -20.27 -18.59 7.00
C ASN A 356 -19.43 -19.89 7.18
N GLN A 357 -18.45 -20.12 6.31
CA GLN A 357 -17.62 -21.33 6.32
C GLN A 357 -16.22 -21.04 5.78
N PHE A 358 -15.26 -21.91 6.09
CA PHE A 358 -13.92 -21.84 5.49
C PHE A 358 -13.91 -22.51 4.11
N THR A 359 -13.20 -21.87 3.17
CA THR A 359 -12.99 -22.35 1.80
C THR A 359 -11.49 -22.43 1.52
N PRO A 360 -10.97 -23.52 0.94
CA PRO A 360 -9.55 -23.61 0.63
C PRO A 360 -9.21 -22.64 -0.51
N ARG A 361 -8.12 -21.89 -0.35
CA ARG A 361 -7.56 -21.02 -1.38
C ARG A 361 -6.08 -21.25 -1.53
N ASN A 362 -5.64 -21.41 -2.78
CA ASN A 362 -4.23 -21.52 -3.11
C ASN A 362 -3.65 -20.12 -3.33
N THR A 363 -2.42 -19.94 -2.87
CA THR A 363 -1.63 -18.75 -3.12
C THR A 363 -0.79 -18.91 -4.38
N SER A 364 -0.40 -17.79 -4.97
CA SER A 364 0.57 -17.79 -6.07
C SER A 364 1.94 -18.27 -5.59
N PHE A 365 2.69 -18.93 -6.47
CA PHE A 365 4.07 -19.31 -6.19
C PHE A 365 4.96 -18.08 -6.06
N GLU A 366 5.72 -18.01 -4.96
CA GLU A 366 6.74 -16.97 -4.74
C GLU A 366 8.13 -17.58 -4.82
N THR A 367 9.03 -16.97 -5.60
CA THR A 367 10.45 -17.34 -5.61
C THR A 367 11.09 -17.10 -4.25
N ARG A 368 11.80 -18.11 -3.75
CA ARG A 368 12.55 -18.07 -2.48
C ARG A 368 14.04 -18.00 -2.71
N VAL A 369 14.55 -18.90 -3.55
CA VAL A 369 15.98 -19.05 -3.83
C VAL A 369 16.14 -19.39 -5.31
N ARG A 370 17.21 -18.91 -5.93
CA ARG A 370 17.62 -19.26 -7.29
C ARG A 370 19.12 -19.50 -7.38
N ALA A 371 19.56 -20.19 -8.42
CA ALA A 371 20.98 -20.41 -8.70
C ALA A 371 21.69 -19.09 -9.04
N PRO A 372 22.98 -18.93 -8.67
CA PRO A 372 23.80 -17.80 -9.11
C PRO A 372 24.26 -18.03 -10.55
N GLY A 373 23.39 -17.73 -11.51
CA GLY A 373 23.63 -17.98 -12.93
C GLY A 373 23.35 -19.42 -13.34
N GLU A 374 23.52 -19.67 -14.63
CA GLU A 374 23.14 -20.92 -15.30
C GLU A 374 24.24 -21.98 -15.18
N VAL A 375 24.26 -22.72 -14.06
CA VAL A 375 25.21 -23.82 -13.83
C VAL A 375 24.65 -25.12 -14.40
N ARG A 376 25.49 -25.90 -15.09
CA ARG A 376 25.06 -27.11 -15.84
C ARG A 376 25.81 -28.41 -15.48
N ASP A 377 26.87 -28.31 -14.67
CA ASP A 377 27.87 -29.36 -14.45
C ASP A 377 27.87 -29.94 -13.02
N PHE A 378 26.80 -29.72 -12.26
CA PHE A 378 26.64 -30.15 -10.86
C PHE A 378 27.61 -29.49 -9.86
N SER A 379 28.47 -28.56 -10.30
CA SER A 379 29.52 -27.95 -9.47
C SER A 379 28.98 -27.13 -8.29
N ASN A 380 27.74 -26.65 -8.38
CA ASN A 380 27.10 -25.83 -7.35
C ASN A 380 26.18 -26.63 -6.40
N ARG A 381 26.34 -27.96 -6.29
CA ARG A 381 25.56 -28.78 -5.36
C ARG A 381 25.65 -28.25 -3.93
N ARG A 382 24.51 -27.87 -3.36
CA ARG A 382 24.43 -27.30 -2.00
C ARG A 382 23.07 -27.49 -1.37
N ALA A 383 23.05 -27.48 -0.03
CA ALA A 383 21.83 -27.28 0.73
C ALA A 383 21.52 -25.77 0.79
N VAL A 384 20.28 -25.40 0.46
CA VAL A 384 19.75 -24.04 0.68
C VAL A 384 18.60 -24.12 1.66
N GLU A 385 18.56 -23.16 2.57
CA GLU A 385 17.57 -23.11 3.64
C GLU A 385 16.87 -21.76 3.65
N PHE A 386 15.56 -21.77 3.86
CA PHE A 386 14.77 -20.57 4.02
C PHE A 386 13.50 -20.84 4.83
N ASP A 387 13.00 -19.82 5.50
CA ASP A 387 11.70 -19.88 6.16
C ASP A 387 10.59 -19.57 5.15
N HIS A 388 9.56 -20.41 5.12
CA HIS A 388 8.34 -20.16 4.38
C HIS A 388 7.46 -19.14 5.12
N GLY A 389 6.89 -18.21 4.37
CA GLY A 389 5.99 -17.19 4.91
C GLY A 389 5.55 -16.20 3.85
N PHE A 390 4.43 -15.53 4.13
CA PHE A 390 3.88 -14.49 3.27
C PHE A 390 4.72 -13.24 3.29
N THR A 391 4.78 -12.56 2.15
CA THR A 391 5.32 -11.20 2.06
C THR A 391 4.39 -10.24 2.81
N THR A 392 4.90 -9.63 3.88
CA THR A 392 4.15 -8.65 4.70
C THR A 392 4.55 -7.21 4.41
N GLY A 393 5.73 -7.01 3.83
CA GLY A 393 6.16 -5.69 3.38
C GLY A 393 7.49 -5.70 2.65
N GLN A 394 7.77 -4.63 1.92
CA GLN A 394 9.02 -4.39 1.24
C GLN A 394 9.43 -2.93 1.42
N THR A 395 10.69 -2.69 1.75
CA THR A 395 11.26 -1.35 1.91
C THR A 395 12.51 -1.21 1.07
N ILE A 396 12.49 -0.30 0.12
CA ILE A 396 13.64 0.12 -0.66
C ILE A 396 14.08 1.49 -0.17
N PHE A 397 15.36 1.66 0.16
CA PHE A 397 15.90 2.94 0.57
C PHE A 397 17.38 3.10 0.22
N GLY A 398 17.83 4.33 0.08
CA GLY A 398 19.21 4.61 -0.27
C GLY A 398 19.41 6.03 -0.76
N PHE A 399 20.49 6.21 -1.51
CA PHE A 399 21.01 7.52 -1.87
C PHE A 399 21.40 7.57 -3.33
N ASP A 400 21.27 8.75 -3.91
CA ASP A 400 21.75 9.09 -5.24
C ASP A 400 22.59 10.37 -5.17
N ALA A 401 23.55 10.48 -6.08
CA ALA A 401 24.37 11.67 -6.19
C ALA A 401 24.73 11.96 -7.64
N GLU A 402 24.75 13.24 -7.99
CA GLU A 402 25.26 13.75 -9.24
C GLU A 402 26.27 14.85 -8.95
N ALA A 403 27.48 14.72 -9.47
CA ALA A 403 28.56 15.67 -9.27
C ALA A 403 29.23 16.07 -10.59
N THR A 404 29.49 17.37 -10.76
CA THR A 404 30.17 17.92 -11.94
C THR A 404 31.45 18.66 -11.54
N PHE A 405 32.61 18.11 -11.89
CA PHE A 405 33.93 18.67 -11.62
C PHE A 405 34.71 18.86 -12.92
N VAL A 406 34.99 20.09 -13.34
CA VAL A 406 35.92 20.43 -14.46
C VAL A 406 35.91 19.39 -15.61
N GLY A 407 34.81 19.32 -16.35
CA GLY A 407 34.61 18.40 -17.48
C GLY A 407 34.31 16.94 -17.10
N LEU A 408 34.36 16.53 -15.84
CA LEU A 408 33.95 15.22 -15.34
C LEU A 408 32.54 15.30 -14.74
N LYS A 409 31.61 14.50 -15.27
CA LYS A 409 30.26 14.30 -14.72
C LYS A 409 30.19 12.89 -14.14
N VAL A 410 29.91 12.79 -12.85
CA VAL A 410 29.71 11.52 -12.14
C VAL A 410 28.30 11.45 -11.63
N ARG A 411 27.60 10.36 -11.91
CA ARG A 411 26.31 10.03 -11.28
C ARG A 411 26.40 8.64 -10.68
N GLY A 412 25.75 8.45 -9.55
CA GLY A 412 25.70 7.15 -8.91
C GLY A 412 24.48 7.03 -8.02
N GLU A 413 24.13 5.77 -7.78
CA GLU A 413 23.01 5.41 -6.93
C GLU A 413 23.35 4.14 -6.17
N TYR A 414 22.93 4.07 -4.91
CA TYR A 414 23.04 2.89 -4.07
C TYR A 414 21.72 2.70 -3.31
N GLN A 415 21.11 1.53 -3.46
CA GLN A 415 19.84 1.18 -2.84
C GLN A 415 19.95 -0.13 -2.06
N ARG A 416 19.24 -0.20 -0.93
CA ARG A 416 18.98 -1.43 -0.19
C ARG A 416 17.51 -1.79 -0.28
N ASN A 417 17.25 -3.07 -0.46
CA ASN A 417 15.92 -3.65 -0.45
C ASN A 417 15.78 -4.59 0.76
N LEU A 418 14.77 -4.36 1.58
CA LEU A 418 14.37 -5.21 2.70
C LEU A 418 13.02 -5.82 2.38
N LEU A 419 12.96 -7.14 2.24
CA LEU A 419 11.72 -7.87 2.00
C LEU A 419 11.35 -8.63 3.28
N TYR A 420 10.22 -8.26 3.87
CA TYR A 420 9.72 -8.77 5.14
C TYR A 420 8.69 -9.86 4.90
N ARG A 421 8.80 -10.92 5.69
CA ARG A 421 7.90 -12.06 5.63
C ARG A 421 7.45 -12.51 7.01
N SER A 422 6.29 -13.14 7.06
CA SER A 422 5.77 -13.77 8.26
C SER A 422 5.10 -15.09 7.91
N PHE A 423 5.32 -16.11 8.73
CA PHE A 423 4.47 -17.29 8.70
C PHE A 423 3.00 -16.86 8.96
N PRO A 424 2.01 -17.42 8.25
CA PRO A 424 0.59 -16.99 8.28
C PRO A 424 -0.19 -17.33 9.54
N VAL A 425 0.30 -16.91 10.69
CA VAL A 425 -0.45 -16.96 11.94
C VAL A 425 -0.14 -15.70 12.73
N LEU A 426 -1.02 -15.32 13.66
CA LEU A 426 -0.91 -14.05 14.40
C LEU A 426 0.46 -13.85 15.07
N ARG A 427 1.08 -14.94 15.52
CA ARG A 427 2.42 -14.99 16.12
C ARG A 427 3.36 -15.91 15.33
N GLY A 428 3.31 -15.81 14.01
CA GLY A 428 4.20 -16.54 13.13
C GLY A 428 5.64 -16.03 13.20
N GLN A 429 6.59 -16.92 12.92
CA GLN A 429 7.98 -16.57 12.73
C GLN A 429 8.09 -15.52 11.63
N ARG A 430 8.83 -14.44 11.92
CA ARG A 430 9.14 -13.39 10.95
C ARG A 430 10.53 -13.60 10.36
N ASP A 431 10.65 -13.25 9.09
CA ASP A 431 11.92 -13.27 8.36
C ASP A 431 12.12 -11.94 7.61
N LYS A 432 13.37 -11.64 7.28
CA LYS A 432 13.76 -10.46 6.50
C LYS A 432 14.89 -10.80 5.55
N GLN A 433 14.59 -10.80 4.26
CA GLN A 433 15.58 -10.90 3.19
C GLN A 433 16.14 -9.52 2.87
N ARG A 434 17.44 -9.46 2.56
CA ARG A 434 18.17 -8.22 2.22
C ARG A 434 18.80 -8.35 0.86
N ALA A 435 18.65 -7.33 0.03
CA ALA A 435 19.36 -7.18 -1.23
C ALA A 435 19.89 -5.74 -1.37
N ALA A 436 20.84 -5.54 -2.26
CA ALA A 436 21.36 -4.21 -2.61
C ALA A 436 21.61 -4.14 -4.11
N ALA A 437 21.45 -2.94 -4.66
CA ALA A 437 21.75 -2.62 -6.05
C ALA A 437 22.44 -1.27 -6.11
N TRP A 438 23.38 -1.09 -7.03
CA TRP A 438 24.09 0.16 -7.20
C TRP A 438 24.62 0.31 -8.62
N TYR A 439 24.87 1.56 -9.02
CA TYR A 439 25.66 1.86 -10.21
C TYR A 439 26.46 3.14 -10.01
N VAL A 440 27.54 3.27 -10.79
CA VAL A 440 28.28 4.52 -10.96
C VAL A 440 28.50 4.70 -12.46
N HIS A 441 28.28 5.92 -12.93
CA HIS A 441 28.47 6.29 -14.32
C HIS A 441 29.26 7.61 -14.37
N ALA A 442 30.43 7.56 -14.98
CA ALA A 442 31.32 8.70 -15.12
C ALA A 442 31.53 9.04 -16.60
N LEU A 443 31.43 10.32 -16.94
CA LEU A 443 31.68 10.84 -18.28
C LEU A 443 32.65 12.00 -18.20
N LYS A 444 33.77 11.89 -18.92
CA LYS A 444 34.77 12.95 -19.04
C LYS A 444 34.67 13.59 -20.41
N ASP A 445 34.43 14.89 -20.44
CA ASP A 445 34.64 15.71 -21.62
C ASP A 445 36.14 15.92 -21.81
N VAL A 446 36.67 15.40 -22.91
CA VAL A 446 38.09 15.44 -23.28
C VAL A 446 38.38 16.43 -24.41
N GLY A 447 37.39 17.22 -24.85
CA GLY A 447 37.53 18.09 -26.02
C GLY A 447 37.58 17.32 -27.34
N ARG A 448 37.75 18.03 -28.46
CA ARG A 448 37.98 17.40 -29.77
C ARG A 448 39.40 16.84 -29.81
N TRP A 449 39.53 15.61 -30.28
CA TRP A 449 40.80 15.07 -30.73
C TRP A 449 41.12 15.77 -32.06
N GLU A 450 42.14 16.63 -32.07
CA GLU A 450 42.68 17.23 -33.31
C GLU A 450 43.57 16.25 -34.07
#